data_AF-A0A7S0WA24-F1
#
_entry.id   AF-A0A7S0WA24-F1
#
_cell.length_a   1.000
_cell.length_b   1.000
_cell.length_c   1.000
_cell.angle_alpha   90.00
_cell.angle_beta   90.00
_cell.angle_gamma   90.00
#
_symmetry.space_group_name_H-M   'P 1'
#
loop_
_entity.id
_entity.type
_entity.pdbx_description
1 polymer ?
#
loop_
_entity_poly.entity_id
_entity_poly.type
_entity_poly.pdbx_seq_one_letter_code
_entity_poly.pdbx_strand_id
1 'polypeptide(L)'
;MDPRNNMRKGGESQYPGLNQSRPLSTARVESSIPKDDFTPAHQAENSQKERWVYPSEQMFFNAMQRKGWNPKEDDMSSVVALHNAVNEQTWNEVLRWERDLHPECPQPRLVRFYGRPKDFSPRARIFSLLGYKLPFDRHDWTVDRCGKQVRYVIDFYHGKPPADGRPVSFFIEVRPALDDAEGLMDRVKMLARPIVGTYANGYFH
;
A
#
# COMPACT_ATOMS: atom_id res chain seq x y z
N MET A 1 0.39 10.69 -16.42
CA MET A 1 -0.16 9.95 -15.25
C MET A 1 -1.59 10.42 -14.98
N ASP A 2 -2.44 9.57 -14.40
CA ASP A 2 -3.75 9.95 -13.86
C ASP A 2 -3.51 10.68 -12.52
N PRO A 3 -3.96 11.94 -12.38
CA PRO A 3 -3.72 12.74 -11.17
C PRO A 3 -4.47 12.23 -9.94
N ARG A 4 -5.37 11.23 -10.06
CA ARG A 4 -6.19 10.68 -8.96
C ARG A 4 -5.57 9.48 -8.25
N ASN A 5 -4.60 8.81 -8.88
CA ASN A 5 -3.92 7.61 -8.35
C ASN A 5 -2.43 7.50 -8.74
N ASN A 6 -1.91 8.45 -9.52
CA ASN A 6 -0.54 8.46 -10.04
C ASN A 6 -0.19 7.23 -10.90
N MET A 7 -1.18 6.61 -11.54
CA MET A 7 -0.99 5.48 -12.46
C MET A 7 -1.02 5.91 -13.92
N ARG A 8 -0.62 5.02 -14.84
CA ARG A 8 -0.73 5.27 -16.29
C ARG A 8 -2.21 5.37 -16.69
N LYS A 9 -2.55 6.38 -17.50
CA LYS A 9 -3.89 6.50 -18.09
C LYS A 9 -4.10 5.33 -19.07
N GLY A 10 -5.22 4.62 -18.94
CA GLY A 10 -5.50 3.40 -19.72
C GLY A 10 -4.95 2.10 -19.13
N GLY A 11 -4.35 2.15 -17.93
CA GLY A 11 -3.79 0.96 -17.29
C GLY A 11 -2.46 0.51 -17.89
N GLU A 12 -2.02 -0.67 -17.45
CA GLU A 12 -0.76 -1.25 -17.87
C GLU A 12 -0.95 -2.32 -18.94
N SER A 13 -0.05 -2.35 -19.93
CA SER A 13 -0.14 -3.32 -21.01
C SER A 13 -0.01 -4.75 -20.48
N GLN A 14 -0.84 -5.65 -21.01
CA GLN A 14 -0.73 -7.09 -20.82
C GLN A 14 0.07 -7.77 -21.94
N TYR A 15 0.62 -7.00 -22.89
CA TYR A 15 1.49 -7.52 -23.94
C TYR A 15 2.96 -7.53 -23.49
N PRO A 16 3.74 -8.54 -23.91
CA PRO A 16 5.18 -8.58 -23.65
C PRO A 16 5.92 -7.34 -24.16
N GLY A 17 6.94 -6.91 -23.41
CA GLY A 17 7.86 -5.85 -23.84
C GLY A 17 8.86 -6.33 -24.90
N LEU A 18 9.49 -5.40 -25.63
CA LEU A 18 10.44 -5.71 -26.71
C LEU A 18 11.63 -6.57 -26.25
N ASN A 19 12.07 -6.43 -25.00
CA ASN A 19 13.23 -7.14 -24.44
C ASN A 19 12.83 -8.30 -23.51
N GLN A 20 11.57 -8.75 -23.58
CA GLN A 20 11.09 -9.83 -22.74
C GLN A 20 11.39 -11.17 -23.41
N SER A 21 12.10 -12.04 -22.69
CA SER A 21 12.59 -13.32 -23.21
C SER A 21 11.55 -14.44 -23.14
N ARG A 22 10.57 -14.34 -22.22
CA ARG A 22 9.55 -15.36 -21.98
C ARG A 22 8.20 -14.75 -21.60
N PRO A 23 7.07 -15.39 -21.92
CA PRO A 23 5.76 -14.88 -21.51
C PRO A 23 5.61 -14.89 -19.99
N LEU A 24 4.95 -13.85 -19.45
CA LEU A 24 4.57 -13.76 -18.04
C LEU A 24 3.06 -13.93 -17.91
N SER A 25 2.60 -14.34 -16.72
CA SER A 25 1.18 -14.51 -16.48
C SER A 25 0.42 -13.19 -16.66
N THR A 26 -0.67 -13.24 -17.42
CA THR A 26 -1.66 -12.15 -17.56
C THR A 26 -2.85 -12.31 -16.63
N ALA A 27 -2.86 -13.40 -15.82
CA ALA A 27 -3.90 -13.62 -14.83
C ALA A 27 -3.80 -12.58 -13.72
N ARG A 28 -4.95 -12.04 -13.34
CA ARG A 28 -5.09 -11.06 -12.26
C ARG A 28 -5.76 -11.71 -11.06
N VAL A 29 -5.40 -11.25 -9.87
CA VAL A 29 -5.90 -11.79 -8.60
C VAL A 29 -6.83 -10.76 -7.95
N GLU A 30 -7.98 -11.22 -7.47
CA GLU A 30 -8.89 -10.40 -6.68
C GLU A 30 -8.42 -10.33 -5.23
N SER A 31 -8.45 -9.11 -4.67
CA SER A 31 -8.03 -8.85 -3.28
C SER A 31 -9.13 -9.19 -2.27
N SER A 32 -8.81 -9.06 -0.98
CA SER A 32 -9.81 -8.99 0.08
C SER A 32 -10.41 -7.58 0.26
N ILE A 33 -9.81 -6.58 -0.40
CA ILE A 33 -10.08 -5.16 -0.17
C ILE A 33 -11.36 -4.74 -0.89
N PRO A 34 -12.43 -4.36 -0.17
CA PRO A 34 -13.66 -3.87 -0.78
C PRO A 34 -13.39 -2.54 -1.49
N LYS A 35 -13.95 -2.42 -2.69
CA LYS A 35 -13.87 -1.22 -3.53
C LYS A 35 -15.10 -0.36 -3.25
N ASP A 36 -14.89 0.95 -3.24
CA ASP A 36 -16.01 1.90 -3.27
C ASP A 36 -16.62 2.02 -4.69
N ASP A 37 -17.64 2.85 -4.86
CA ASP A 37 -18.33 3.04 -6.15
C ASP A 37 -17.41 3.60 -7.24
N PHE A 38 -16.33 4.29 -6.85
CA PHE A 38 -15.36 4.82 -7.79
C PHE A 38 -14.50 3.71 -8.44
N THR A 39 -14.65 3.53 -9.76
CA THR A 39 -13.79 2.62 -10.55
C THR A 39 -12.76 3.41 -11.36
N PRO A 40 -11.45 3.35 -11.02
CA PRO A 40 -10.41 3.98 -11.82
C PRO A 40 -10.16 3.22 -13.13
N ALA A 41 -9.54 3.90 -14.11
CA ALA A 41 -9.33 3.35 -15.46
C ALA A 41 -8.62 1.98 -15.49
N HIS A 42 -7.65 1.73 -14.61
CA HIS A 42 -6.92 0.46 -14.54
C HIS A 42 -7.75 -0.70 -13.92
N GLN A 43 -8.93 -0.38 -13.38
CA GLN A 43 -9.93 -1.32 -12.89
C GLN A 43 -11.16 -1.41 -13.83
N ALA A 44 -11.18 -0.70 -14.98
CA ALA A 44 -12.36 -0.61 -15.84
C ALA A 44 -12.84 -1.99 -16.33
N GLU A 45 -11.91 -2.88 -16.71
CA GLU A 45 -12.20 -4.27 -17.08
C GLU A 45 -12.78 -5.10 -15.93
N ASN A 46 -12.59 -4.66 -14.70
CA ASN A 46 -13.09 -5.28 -13.47
C ASN A 46 -14.11 -4.38 -12.75
N SER A 47 -14.79 -3.51 -13.50
CA SER A 47 -15.76 -2.55 -12.94
C SER A 47 -16.86 -3.24 -12.14
N GLN A 48 -17.32 -4.40 -12.61
CA GLN A 48 -18.36 -5.21 -11.96
C GLN A 48 -17.91 -5.91 -10.68
N LYS A 49 -16.61 -5.92 -10.37
CA LYS A 49 -16.13 -6.55 -9.14
C LYS A 49 -16.28 -5.59 -7.97
N GLU A 50 -16.75 -6.14 -6.85
CA GLU A 50 -16.92 -5.44 -5.57
C GLU A 50 -15.58 -5.23 -4.84
N ARG A 51 -14.53 -5.92 -5.26
CA ARG A 51 -13.18 -5.84 -4.66
C ARG A 51 -12.16 -5.35 -5.66
N TRP A 52 -11.06 -4.82 -5.14
CA TRP A 52 -9.93 -4.41 -5.96
C TRP A 52 -9.25 -5.61 -6.61
N VAL A 53 -8.81 -5.45 -7.86
CA VAL A 53 -8.06 -6.48 -8.59
C VAL A 53 -6.61 -6.05 -8.78
N TYR A 54 -5.70 -6.87 -8.28
CA TYR A 54 -4.26 -6.66 -8.42
C TYR A 54 -3.79 -6.76 -9.88
N PRO A 55 -2.66 -6.12 -10.22
CA PRO A 55 -2.03 -6.28 -11.52
C PRO A 55 -1.56 -7.73 -11.71
N SER A 56 -1.52 -8.19 -12.97
CA SER A 56 -0.87 -9.45 -13.33
C SER A 56 0.65 -9.31 -13.29
N GLU A 57 1.37 -10.44 -13.40
CA GLU A 57 2.83 -10.46 -13.54
C GLU A 57 3.28 -9.62 -14.73
N GLN A 58 2.63 -9.79 -15.89
CA GLN A 58 2.96 -9.04 -17.10
C GLN A 58 2.75 -7.53 -16.94
N MET A 59 1.64 -7.12 -16.32
CA MET A 59 1.38 -5.71 -16.02
C MET A 59 2.45 -5.16 -15.08
N PHE A 60 2.77 -5.88 -14.00
CA PHE A 60 3.73 -5.41 -13.00
C PHE A 60 5.16 -5.31 -13.58
N PHE A 61 5.58 -6.28 -14.39
CA PHE A 61 6.86 -6.27 -15.11
C PHE A 61 6.98 -5.05 -16.03
N ASN A 62 5.97 -4.80 -16.86
CA ASN A 62 5.92 -3.65 -17.76
C ASN A 62 5.97 -2.31 -16.99
N ALA A 63 5.28 -2.23 -15.85
CA ALA A 63 5.32 -1.06 -14.98
C ALA A 63 6.72 -0.82 -14.37
N MET A 64 7.41 -1.88 -13.96
CA MET A 64 8.77 -1.81 -13.43
C MET A 64 9.77 -1.36 -14.50
N GLN A 65 9.73 -1.95 -15.69
CA GLN A 65 10.59 -1.54 -16.82
C GLN A 65 10.39 -0.08 -17.19
N ARG A 66 9.14 0.40 -17.29
CA ARG A 66 8.88 1.82 -17.55
C ARG A 66 9.47 2.74 -16.46
N LYS A 67 9.44 2.29 -15.21
CA LYS A 67 10.02 3.03 -14.07
C LYS A 67 11.57 2.97 -14.05
N GLY A 68 12.20 2.36 -15.05
CA GLY A 68 13.66 2.27 -15.19
C GLY A 68 14.30 1.11 -14.42
N TRP A 69 13.49 0.18 -13.88
CA TRP A 69 14.01 -1.01 -13.25
C TRP A 69 14.32 -2.10 -14.28
N ASN A 70 15.24 -3.00 -13.94
CA ASN A 70 15.57 -4.18 -14.75
C ASN A 70 15.12 -5.46 -14.02
N PRO A 71 13.80 -5.71 -13.91
CA PRO A 71 13.29 -6.92 -13.26
C PRO A 71 13.61 -8.16 -14.10
N LYS A 72 13.75 -9.30 -13.44
CA LYS A 72 13.88 -10.60 -14.11
C LYS A 72 12.52 -11.26 -14.19
N GLU A 73 12.23 -11.85 -15.34
CA GLU A 73 10.99 -12.57 -15.57
C GLU A 73 10.81 -13.69 -14.54
N ASP A 74 11.88 -14.42 -14.19
CA ASP A 74 11.90 -15.54 -13.21
C ASP A 74 11.41 -15.15 -11.81
N ASP A 75 11.61 -13.89 -11.42
CA ASP A 75 11.27 -13.41 -10.09
C ASP A 75 9.80 -12.93 -10.00
N MET A 76 9.12 -12.77 -11.14
CA MET A 76 7.86 -12.02 -11.20
C MET A 76 6.75 -12.62 -10.37
N SER A 77 6.66 -13.95 -10.30
CA SER A 77 5.63 -14.60 -9.49
C SER A 77 5.77 -14.27 -8.01
N SER A 78 7.00 -14.37 -7.49
CA SER A 78 7.33 -14.02 -6.10
C SER A 78 7.17 -12.53 -5.82
N VAL A 79 7.59 -11.67 -6.76
CA VAL A 79 7.48 -10.21 -6.62
C VAL A 79 6.00 -9.76 -6.56
N VAL A 80 5.16 -10.27 -7.45
CA VAL A 80 3.72 -9.93 -7.44
C VAL A 80 3.02 -10.52 -6.22
N ALA A 81 3.34 -11.75 -5.83
CA ALA A 81 2.79 -12.36 -4.61
C ALA A 81 3.14 -11.52 -3.36
N LEU A 82 4.39 -11.08 -3.24
CA LEU A 82 4.82 -10.20 -2.14
C LEU A 82 4.11 -8.85 -2.17
N HIS A 83 3.99 -8.22 -3.35
CA HIS A 83 3.26 -6.96 -3.50
C HIS A 83 1.80 -7.09 -3.06
N ASN A 84 1.12 -8.17 -3.45
CA ASN A 84 -0.26 -8.43 -3.07
C ASN A 84 -0.37 -8.64 -1.55
N ALA A 85 0.53 -9.43 -0.96
CA ALA A 85 0.58 -9.65 0.49
C ALA A 85 0.80 -8.35 1.28
N VAL A 86 1.68 -7.46 0.80
CA VAL A 86 1.92 -6.14 1.41
C VAL A 86 0.67 -5.26 1.37
N ASN A 87 -0.09 -5.28 0.27
CA ASN A 87 -1.35 -4.54 0.19
C ASN A 87 -2.41 -5.10 1.14
N GLU A 88 -2.53 -6.43 1.24
CA GLU A 88 -3.45 -7.07 2.20
C GLU A 88 -3.08 -6.75 3.66
N GLN A 89 -1.78 -6.79 3.99
CA GLN A 89 -1.30 -6.40 5.32
C GLN A 89 -1.58 -4.93 5.62
N THR A 90 -1.36 -4.04 4.63
CA THR A 90 -1.67 -2.61 4.76
C THR A 90 -3.15 -2.39 5.02
N TRP A 91 -4.02 -3.11 4.31
CA TRP A 91 -5.46 -3.05 4.53
C TRP A 91 -5.86 -3.54 5.92
N ASN A 92 -5.26 -4.63 6.42
CA ASN A 92 -5.50 -5.12 7.78
C ASN A 92 -5.11 -4.09 8.85
N GLU A 93 -4.02 -3.35 8.66
CA GLU A 93 -3.67 -2.25 9.57
C GLU A 93 -4.68 -1.11 9.49
N VAL A 94 -5.15 -0.72 8.30
CA VAL A 94 -6.26 0.25 8.17
C VAL A 94 -7.51 -0.24 8.92
N LEU A 95 -7.92 -1.49 8.71
CA LEU A 95 -9.07 -2.10 9.40
C LEU A 95 -8.88 -2.13 10.92
N ARG A 96 -7.65 -2.28 11.41
CA ARG A 96 -7.35 -2.17 12.84
C ARG A 96 -7.68 -0.77 13.35
N TRP A 97 -7.24 0.30 12.68
CA TRP A 97 -7.60 1.67 13.07
C TRP A 97 -9.12 1.88 13.05
N GLU A 98 -9.79 1.45 11.97
CA GLU A 98 -11.23 1.60 11.80
C GLU A 98 -12.01 0.84 12.88
N ARG A 99 -11.74 -0.44 13.11
CA ARG A 99 -12.43 -1.23 14.14
C ARG A 99 -12.21 -0.68 15.55
N ASP A 100 -10.98 -0.27 15.83
CA ASP A 100 -10.57 0.06 17.20
C ASP A 100 -11.01 1.45 17.65
N LEU A 101 -11.29 2.37 16.71
CA LEU A 101 -11.65 3.77 16.98
C LEU A 101 -13.03 4.17 16.41
N HIS A 102 -13.51 3.47 15.39
CA HIS A 102 -14.74 3.75 14.65
C HIS A 102 -15.63 2.50 14.47
N PRO A 103 -15.99 1.78 15.55
CA PRO A 103 -16.77 0.56 15.46
C PRO A 103 -18.18 0.76 14.89
N GLU A 104 -18.67 2.00 14.81
CA GLU A 104 -19.94 2.35 14.17
C GLU A 104 -19.98 2.04 12.66
N CYS A 105 -18.82 1.91 12.01
CA CYS A 105 -18.70 1.57 10.60
C CYS A 105 -18.01 0.21 10.40
N PRO A 106 -18.76 -0.91 10.34
CA PRO A 106 -18.18 -2.24 10.29
C PRO A 106 -17.59 -2.62 8.92
N GLN A 107 -17.89 -1.86 7.86
CA GLN A 107 -17.53 -2.20 6.48
C GLN A 107 -16.93 -1.00 5.73
N PRO A 108 -15.75 -0.51 6.17
CA PRO A 108 -15.04 0.53 5.43
C PRO A 108 -14.62 0.02 4.05
N ARG A 109 -14.64 0.90 3.04
CA ARG A 109 -14.27 0.56 1.66
C ARG A 109 -13.10 1.40 1.18
N LEU A 110 -12.27 0.85 0.32
CA LEU A 110 -11.17 1.61 -0.25
C LEU A 110 -11.62 2.35 -1.52
N VAL A 111 -11.58 3.67 -1.47
CA VAL A 111 -11.94 4.58 -2.56
C VAL A 111 -10.83 4.68 -3.59
N ARG A 112 -9.59 4.91 -3.13
CA ARG A 112 -8.44 5.07 -4.03
C ARG A 112 -7.10 4.81 -3.37
N PHE A 113 -6.18 4.32 -4.18
CA PHE A 113 -4.74 4.24 -3.90
C PHE A 113 -4.01 5.42 -4.54
N TYR A 114 -3.07 6.04 -3.84
CA TYR A 114 -2.28 7.15 -4.37
C TYR A 114 -0.80 7.05 -3.99
N GLY A 115 0.06 6.69 -4.94
CA GLY A 115 1.51 6.60 -4.71
C GLY A 115 2.19 7.97 -4.65
N ARG A 116 2.95 8.23 -3.57
CA ARG A 116 3.70 9.47 -3.31
C ARG A 116 5.16 9.20 -2.88
N PRO A 117 5.94 8.42 -3.64
CA PRO A 117 7.26 7.93 -3.21
C PRO A 117 8.27 9.04 -2.87
N LYS A 118 8.11 10.25 -3.40
CA LYS A 118 9.01 11.40 -3.17
C LYS A 118 8.48 12.42 -2.16
N ASP A 119 7.24 12.27 -1.70
CA ASP A 119 6.67 13.21 -0.74
C ASP A 119 6.82 12.64 0.66
N PHE A 120 7.98 12.78 1.29
CA PHE A 120 8.16 12.26 2.64
C PHE A 120 7.27 12.98 3.64
N SER A 121 6.59 12.22 4.52
CA SER A 121 5.76 12.78 5.57
C SER A 121 6.58 13.67 6.53
N PRO A 122 5.99 14.69 7.17
CA PRO A 122 6.70 15.53 8.13
C PRO A 122 7.39 14.71 9.24
N ARG A 123 6.71 13.65 9.70
CA ARG A 123 7.25 12.66 10.65
C ARG A 123 8.51 11.99 10.08
N ALA A 124 8.45 11.42 8.87
CA ALA A 124 9.61 10.79 8.24
C ALA A 124 10.80 11.76 8.10
N ARG A 125 10.56 13.03 7.77
CA ARG A 125 11.60 14.05 7.68
C ARG A 125 12.25 14.33 9.04
N ILE A 126 11.45 14.51 10.09
CA ILE A 126 11.95 14.74 11.45
C ILE A 126 12.77 13.54 11.95
N PHE A 127 12.26 12.32 11.77
CA PHE A 127 12.99 11.11 12.16
C PHE A 127 14.27 10.93 11.35
N SER A 128 14.27 11.32 10.08
CA SER A 128 15.50 11.31 9.27
C SER A 128 16.57 12.25 9.79
N LEU A 129 16.20 13.43 10.33
CA LEU A 129 17.14 14.33 10.99
C LEU A 129 17.75 13.72 12.26
N LEU A 130 17.06 12.75 12.88
CA LEU A 130 17.54 12.00 14.05
C LEU A 130 18.31 10.72 13.68
N GLY A 131 18.65 10.53 12.39
CA GLY A 131 19.46 9.40 11.92
C GLY A 131 18.66 8.15 11.50
N TYR A 132 17.32 8.19 11.52
CA TYR A 132 16.50 7.09 11.03
C TYR A 132 16.43 7.10 9.49
N LYS A 133 16.24 5.93 8.88
CA LYS A 133 16.09 5.83 7.42
C LYS A 133 14.72 6.36 6.98
N LEU A 134 14.71 7.09 5.85
CA LEU A 134 13.47 7.47 5.17
C LEU A 134 12.74 6.23 4.63
N PRO A 135 11.40 6.29 4.50
CA PRO A 135 10.66 5.22 3.85
C PRO A 135 11.08 5.11 2.38
N PHE A 136 11.17 3.89 1.86
CA PHE A 136 11.50 3.67 0.45
C PHE A 136 10.30 3.89 -0.47
N ASP A 137 9.09 3.84 0.08
CA ASP A 137 7.86 4.16 -0.62
C ASP A 137 6.83 4.76 0.34
N ARG A 138 5.94 5.60 -0.19
CA ARG A 138 4.83 6.19 0.56
C ARG A 138 3.58 6.13 -0.28
N HIS A 139 2.48 5.74 0.34
CA HIS A 139 1.16 5.77 -0.25
C HIS A 139 0.18 6.57 0.61
N ASP A 140 -0.75 7.23 -0.05
CA ASP A 140 -1.94 7.79 0.59
C ASP A 140 -3.15 6.97 0.11
N TRP A 141 -3.90 6.39 1.04
CA TRP A 141 -5.13 5.65 0.74
C TRP A 141 -6.32 6.46 1.21
N THR A 142 -7.38 6.53 0.43
CA THR A 142 -8.65 7.14 0.87
C THR A 142 -9.66 6.06 1.10
N VAL A 143 -10.19 6.00 2.31
CA VAL A 143 -11.16 5.02 2.80
C VAL A 143 -12.50 5.72 2.94
N ASP A 144 -13.56 5.10 2.43
CA ASP A 144 -14.92 5.47 2.77
C ASP A 144 -15.30 4.76 4.06
N ARG A 145 -15.45 5.56 5.11
CA ARG A 145 -15.98 5.17 6.41
C ARG A 145 -17.46 5.55 6.41
N CYS A 146 -18.29 4.72 5.78
CA CYS A 146 -19.74 4.84 5.79
C CYS A 146 -20.24 6.23 5.34
N GLY A 147 -19.72 6.72 4.21
CA GLY A 147 -20.02 8.04 3.64
C GLY A 147 -19.06 9.15 4.03
N LYS A 148 -18.12 8.91 4.95
CA LYS A 148 -17.03 9.84 5.26
C LYS A 148 -15.72 9.38 4.62
N GLN A 149 -15.15 10.18 3.74
CA GLN A 149 -13.83 9.89 3.18
C GLN A 149 -12.71 10.30 4.15
N VAL A 150 -11.93 9.32 4.58
CA VAL A 150 -10.78 9.49 5.48
C VAL A 150 -9.51 9.10 4.74
N ARG A 151 -8.48 9.94 4.82
CA ARG A 151 -7.19 9.66 4.19
C ARG A 151 -6.24 9.03 5.20
N TYR A 152 -5.59 7.94 4.80
CA TYR A 152 -4.49 7.31 5.51
C TYR A 152 -3.16 7.61 4.83
N VAL A 153 -2.12 7.84 5.63
CA VAL A 153 -0.72 7.91 5.19
C VAL A 153 -0.06 6.60 5.56
N ILE A 154 0.58 5.97 4.59
CA ILE A 154 1.23 4.67 4.71
C ILE A 154 2.68 4.83 4.25
N ASP A 155 3.61 4.72 5.19
CA ASP A 155 5.05 4.76 4.92
C ASP A 155 5.61 3.32 4.98
N PHE A 156 6.37 2.93 3.96
CA PHE A 156 7.00 1.62 3.86
C PHE A 156 8.50 1.72 4.13
N TYR A 157 9.01 0.95 5.09
CA TYR A 157 10.41 0.96 5.49
C TYR A 157 11.07 -0.39 5.29
N HIS A 158 12.34 -0.39 4.89
CA HIS A 158 13.16 -1.59 4.95
C HIS A 158 13.44 -1.93 6.40
N GLY A 159 13.28 -3.20 6.73
CA GLY A 159 13.72 -3.73 8.00
C GLY A 159 15.23 -3.85 8.11
N LYS A 160 15.70 -4.19 9.30
CA LYS A 160 17.12 -4.49 9.48
C LYS A 160 17.42 -5.84 8.83
N PRO A 161 18.49 -5.93 8.01
CA PRO A 161 18.96 -7.22 7.52
C PRO A 161 19.25 -8.11 8.73
N PRO A 162 18.61 -9.26 8.85
CA PRO A 162 18.88 -10.16 9.96
C PRO A 162 20.28 -10.78 9.80
N ALA A 163 20.97 -10.99 10.91
CA ALA A 163 22.36 -11.50 10.92
C ALA A 163 22.49 -12.93 10.41
N ASP A 164 21.37 -13.67 10.36
CA ASP A 164 21.28 -15.08 9.96
C ASP A 164 21.00 -15.27 8.46
N GLY A 165 21.06 -14.19 7.66
CA GLY A 165 20.90 -14.26 6.20
C GLY A 165 19.47 -14.48 5.73
N ARG A 166 18.47 -14.43 6.62
CA ARG A 166 17.05 -14.41 6.23
C ARG A 166 16.72 -13.15 5.38
N PRO A 167 15.67 -13.20 4.55
CA PRO A 167 15.23 -12.04 3.78
C PRO A 167 14.96 -10.82 4.67
N VAL A 168 15.30 -9.64 4.16
CA VAL A 168 15.04 -8.36 4.83
C VAL A 168 13.52 -8.22 5.04
N SER A 169 13.10 -7.99 6.29
CA SER A 169 11.69 -7.72 6.60
C SER A 169 11.29 -6.33 6.09
N PHE A 170 9.99 -6.09 5.96
CA PHE A 170 9.46 -4.75 5.69
C PHE A 170 8.58 -4.31 6.85
N PHE A 171 8.60 -3.01 7.13
CA PHE A 171 7.75 -2.40 8.14
C PHE A 171 6.76 -1.46 7.47
N ILE A 172 5.49 -1.59 7.83
CA ILE A 172 4.38 -0.77 7.32
C ILE A 172 3.92 0.13 8.45
N GLU A 173 4.03 1.44 8.27
CA GLU A 173 3.51 2.42 9.23
C GLU A 173 2.23 3.06 8.67
N VAL A 174 1.08 2.58 9.12
CA VAL A 174 -0.25 3.09 8.75
C VAL A 174 -0.76 4.06 9.80
N ARG A 175 -1.31 5.19 9.37
CA ARG A 175 -1.94 6.18 10.25
C ARG A 175 -2.93 7.09 9.51
N PRO A 176 -4.01 7.56 10.16
CA PRO A 176 -4.87 8.61 9.60
C PRO A 176 -4.05 9.84 9.25
N ALA A 177 -4.37 10.54 8.17
CA ALA A 177 -3.75 11.81 7.81
C ALA A 177 -4.16 12.89 8.83
N LEU A 178 -3.32 13.91 9.00
CA LEU A 178 -3.63 15.07 9.85
C LEU A 178 -4.36 16.15 9.03
N ASP A 179 -5.43 15.73 8.35
CA ASP A 179 -6.24 16.63 7.51
C ASP A 179 -7.30 17.37 8.34
N ASP A 180 -7.70 16.79 9.47
CA ASP A 180 -8.69 17.34 10.39
C ASP A 180 -8.36 16.99 11.85
N ALA A 181 -9.20 17.47 12.76
CA ALA A 181 -9.06 17.21 14.20
C ALA A 181 -9.33 15.75 14.59
N GLU A 182 -10.15 15.02 13.81
CA GLU A 182 -10.43 13.61 14.08
C GLU A 182 -9.19 12.77 13.82
N GLY A 183 -8.51 12.96 12.68
CA GLY A 183 -7.27 12.25 12.38
C GLY A 183 -6.14 12.52 13.40
N LEU A 184 -6.09 13.72 13.99
CA LEU A 184 -5.20 14.00 15.12
C LEU A 184 -5.61 13.23 16.37
N MET A 185 -6.89 13.30 16.73
CA MET A 185 -7.44 12.63 17.91
C MET A 185 -7.26 11.11 17.83
N ASP A 186 -7.47 10.53 16.65
CA ASP A 186 -7.30 9.09 16.41
C ASP A 186 -5.87 8.66 16.70
N ARG A 187 -4.88 9.43 16.22
CA ARG A 187 -3.47 9.15 16.50
C ARG A 187 -3.16 9.23 17.99
N VAL A 188 -3.68 10.24 18.69
CA VAL A 188 -3.50 10.39 20.16
C VAL A 188 -4.14 9.20 20.89
N LYS A 189 -5.38 8.85 20.55
CA LYS A 189 -6.09 7.70 21.13
C LYS A 189 -5.33 6.40 20.90
N MET A 190 -4.83 6.16 19.69
CA MET A 190 -4.07 4.94 19.36
C MET A 190 -2.76 4.84 20.15
N LEU A 191 -2.06 5.96 20.35
CA LEU A 191 -0.83 6.02 21.15
C LEU A 191 -1.09 5.84 22.66
N ALA A 192 -2.22 6.34 23.15
CA ALA A 192 -2.60 6.26 24.57
C ALA A 192 -3.15 4.87 24.98
N ARG A 193 -3.35 3.94 24.03
CA ARG A 193 -3.80 2.58 24.35
C ARG A 193 -2.72 1.86 25.16
N PRO A 194 -3.06 1.22 26.28
CA PRO A 194 -2.13 0.31 26.94
C PRO A 194 -1.72 -0.77 25.94
N ILE A 195 -0.42 -1.01 25.80
CA ILE A 195 0.15 -2.06 24.94
C ILE A 195 -0.23 -3.40 25.58
N VAL A 196 -1.46 -3.86 25.37
CA VAL A 196 -1.88 -5.21 25.73
C VAL A 196 -1.53 -6.10 24.55
N GLY A 197 -0.33 -6.66 24.61
CA GLY A 197 0.05 -7.90 23.91
C GLY A 197 0.01 -7.88 22.39
N THR A 198 0.87 -7.10 21.73
CA THR A 198 1.61 -7.50 20.51
C THR A 198 2.58 -6.37 20.13
N TYR A 199 3.84 -6.71 19.82
CA TYR A 199 4.94 -5.80 19.40
C TYR A 199 5.75 -5.09 20.50
N ALA A 200 6.03 -5.75 21.61
CA ALA A 200 7.24 -5.48 22.38
C ALA A 200 8.39 -6.38 21.85
N ASN A 201 8.97 -6.05 20.68
CA ASN A 201 10.31 -6.51 20.23
C ASN A 201 10.69 -5.95 18.85
N GLY A 202 10.69 -4.62 18.68
CA GLY A 202 11.18 -4.07 17.41
C GLY A 202 11.54 -2.59 17.36
N TYR A 203 11.15 -1.79 18.36
CA TYR A 203 11.30 -0.32 18.26
C TYR A 203 12.54 0.26 18.94
N PHE A 204 13.34 -0.53 19.66
CA PHE A 204 14.62 -0.07 20.19
C PHE A 204 15.63 -1.20 20.12
N HIS A 205 16.45 -1.16 19.07
CA HIS A 205 17.90 -1.43 19.03
C HIS A 205 18.33 -1.59 17.58
#